data_AF-A0AAV2SHT7-F1
#
_entry.id   AF-A0AAV2SHT7-F1
#
_cell.length_a   1.000
_cell.length_b   1.000
_cell.length_c   1.000
_cell.angle_alpha   90.00
_cell.angle_beta   90.00
_cell.angle_gamma   90.00
#
_symmetry.space_group_name_H-M   'P 1'
#
loop_
_entity.id
_entity.type
_entity.pdbx_description
1 polymer ?
#
loop_
_entity_poly.entity_id
_entity_poly.type
_entity_poly.pdbx_seq_one_letter_code
_entity_poly.pdbx_strand_id
1 'polypeptide(L)'
;AGPWDCYVFHDVDMLPENDHNLYHCTTMPRHLVVAASNKNYEPAYKTAVSGANSMTDLQINAVNGWSNRYWGWGGEDDDMWRRITAAGLAVWRYPVNIGRYKMIQHKKQEKMELSKREKLLKISGKNYKNDGLSTLEYNLLDTKLHSLYTTFVVHIGSISE
;
A
#
# COMPACT_ATOMS: atom_id res chain seq x y z
N ALA A 1 17.95 -7.30 2.77
CA ALA A 1 17.48 -7.38 1.38
C ALA A 1 16.57 -8.59 1.28
N GLY A 2 15.35 -8.39 0.76
CA GLY A 2 14.43 -9.50 0.50
C GLY A 2 14.83 -10.29 -0.76
N PRO A 3 14.10 -11.36 -1.11
CA PRO A 3 14.42 -12.23 -2.24
C PRO A 3 14.06 -11.62 -3.62
N TRP A 4 13.35 -10.49 -3.65
CA TRP A 4 12.92 -9.82 -4.88
C TRP A 4 13.41 -8.38 -4.94
N ASP A 5 13.73 -7.90 -6.14
CA ASP A 5 14.17 -6.52 -6.35
C ASP A 5 12.99 -5.52 -6.40
N CYS A 6 11.79 -6.01 -6.70
CA CYS A 6 10.60 -5.21 -6.93
C CYS A 6 9.37 -5.88 -6.32
N TYR A 7 8.55 -5.08 -5.65
CA TYR A 7 7.29 -5.50 -5.05
C TYR A 7 6.16 -4.62 -5.57
N VAL A 8 5.03 -5.25 -5.91
CA VAL A 8 3.79 -4.57 -6.24
C VAL A 8 2.76 -4.93 -5.17
N PHE A 9 2.27 -3.90 -4.47
CA PHE A 9 1.19 -4.02 -3.50
C PHE A 9 -0.11 -3.67 -4.21
N HIS A 10 -1.10 -4.55 -4.15
CA HIS A 10 -2.26 -4.46 -5.04
C HIS A 10 -3.53 -5.00 -4.38
N ASP A 11 -4.55 -4.16 -4.30
CA ASP A 11 -5.89 -4.54 -3.85
C ASP A 11 -6.51 -5.53 -4.84
N VAL A 12 -7.07 -6.63 -4.33
CA VAL A 12 -7.61 -7.73 -5.15
C VAL A 12 -8.83 -7.31 -5.99
N ASP A 13 -9.50 -6.22 -5.60
CA ASP A 13 -10.71 -5.71 -6.24
C ASP A 13 -10.42 -4.61 -7.28
N MET A 14 -9.15 -4.31 -7.56
CA MET A 14 -8.75 -3.30 -8.52
C MET A 14 -8.22 -3.98 -9.80
N LEU A 15 -8.73 -3.59 -10.97
CA LEU A 15 -8.30 -4.16 -12.26
C LEU A 15 -7.84 -3.04 -13.20
N PRO A 16 -6.61 -3.09 -13.76
CA PRO A 16 -6.14 -2.07 -14.70
C PRO A 16 -6.95 -2.14 -16.00
N GLU A 17 -7.32 -0.98 -16.55
CA GLU A 17 -8.07 -0.88 -17.82
C GLU A 17 -7.15 -0.70 -19.04
N ASN A 18 -5.84 -0.56 -18.83
CA ASN A 18 -4.86 -0.29 -19.87
C ASN A 18 -3.55 -1.06 -19.60
N ASP A 19 -3.12 -1.87 -20.55
CA ASP A 19 -1.91 -2.71 -20.50
C ASP A 19 -0.60 -1.92 -20.56
N HIS A 20 -0.65 -0.64 -20.93
CA HIS A 20 0.48 0.27 -20.83
C HIS A 20 0.76 0.72 -19.38
N ASN A 21 -0.14 0.42 -18.43
CA ASN A 21 0.12 0.62 -17.02
C ASN A 21 1.00 -0.51 -16.47
N LEU A 22 2.30 -0.45 -16.77
CA LEU A 22 3.22 -1.56 -16.50
C LEU A 22 3.47 -1.80 -15.00
N TYR A 23 3.40 -3.07 -14.59
CA TYR A 23 3.59 -3.55 -13.21
C TYR A 23 5.07 -3.84 -12.95
N HIS A 24 5.86 -2.77 -12.80
CA HIS A 24 7.26 -2.85 -12.43
C HIS A 24 7.66 -1.65 -11.59
N CYS A 25 8.78 -1.78 -10.90
CA CYS A 25 9.34 -0.71 -10.09
C CYS A 25 10.18 0.24 -10.93
N THR A 26 10.32 1.48 -10.44
CA THR A 26 11.17 2.51 -11.04
C THR A 26 12.12 3.11 -10.01
N THR A 27 12.92 4.11 -10.41
CA THR A 27 13.82 4.84 -9.50
C THR A 27 13.09 5.54 -8.36
N MET A 28 11.80 5.83 -8.54
CA MET A 28 10.89 6.34 -7.52
C MET A 28 9.74 5.37 -7.26
N PRO A 29 9.17 5.32 -6.04
CA PRO A 29 7.90 4.67 -5.77
C PRO A 29 6.83 5.09 -6.78
N ARG A 30 6.00 4.15 -7.22
CA ARG A 30 4.98 4.41 -8.23
C ARG A 30 3.60 4.08 -7.71
N HIS A 31 2.68 5.02 -7.84
CA HIS A 31 1.25 4.79 -7.64
C HIS A 31 0.60 4.47 -8.99
N LEU A 32 0.00 3.29 -9.09
CA LEU A 32 -0.54 2.76 -10.34
C LEU A 32 -1.99 3.21 -10.56
N VAL A 33 -2.80 3.32 -9.49
CA VAL A 33 -4.24 3.65 -9.55
C VAL A 33 -4.48 5.15 -9.62
N VAL A 34 -4.36 5.74 -10.80
CA VAL A 34 -4.50 7.20 -10.97
C VAL A 34 -5.97 7.64 -11.02
N ALA A 35 -6.86 6.82 -11.57
CA ALA A 35 -8.28 7.10 -11.66
C ALA A 35 -9.09 5.79 -11.56
N ALA A 36 -10.10 5.75 -10.70
CA ALA A 36 -10.86 4.53 -10.42
C ALA A 36 -12.36 4.69 -10.70
N SER A 37 -13.00 3.63 -11.19
CA SER A 37 -14.42 3.67 -11.59
C SER A 37 -15.38 4.02 -10.44
N ASN A 38 -15.07 3.63 -9.21
CA ASN A 38 -15.85 3.95 -8.01
C ASN A 38 -15.76 5.44 -7.60
N LYS A 39 -14.83 6.19 -8.19
CA LYS A 39 -14.65 7.63 -8.06
C LYS A 39 -14.99 8.36 -9.36
N ASN A 40 -15.77 7.75 -10.24
CA ASN A 40 -16.13 8.28 -11.56
C ASN A 40 -14.91 8.64 -12.43
N TYR A 41 -13.76 7.98 -12.21
CA TYR A 41 -12.48 8.27 -12.86
C TYR A 41 -11.95 9.68 -12.61
N GLU A 42 -12.40 10.35 -11.54
CA GLU A 42 -11.73 11.56 -11.07
C GLU A 42 -10.29 11.25 -10.65
N PRO A 43 -9.32 12.11 -11.00
CA PRO A 43 -7.92 11.91 -10.61
C PRO A 43 -7.76 11.76 -9.09
N ALA A 44 -6.98 10.78 -8.68
CA ALA A 44 -6.61 10.60 -7.29
C ALA A 44 -5.93 11.87 -6.74
N TYR A 45 -6.14 12.13 -5.45
CA TYR A 45 -5.50 13.25 -4.77
C TYR A 45 -3.97 13.12 -4.82
N LYS A 46 -3.26 14.26 -4.78
CA LYS A 46 -1.80 14.32 -5.02
C LYS A 46 -0.97 13.41 -4.11
N THR A 47 -1.46 13.13 -2.91
CA THR A 47 -0.79 12.32 -1.89
C THR A 47 -1.23 10.85 -1.88
N ALA A 48 -1.99 10.39 -2.87
CA ALA A 48 -2.53 9.03 -2.88
C ALA A 48 -1.48 7.96 -3.24
N VAL A 49 -1.47 6.86 -2.50
CA VAL A 49 -0.71 5.61 -2.80
C VAL A 49 -1.57 4.34 -2.69
N SER A 50 -2.88 4.51 -2.50
CA SER A 50 -3.89 3.47 -2.31
C SER A 50 -4.16 2.62 -3.55
N GLY A 51 -4.79 1.46 -3.39
CA GLY A 51 -5.24 0.63 -4.50
C GLY A 51 -4.12 -0.23 -5.08
N ALA A 52 -3.14 0.39 -5.72
CA ALA A 52 -1.94 -0.32 -6.16
C ALA A 52 -0.73 0.60 -6.26
N ASN A 53 0.41 0.14 -5.75
CA ASN A 53 1.69 0.81 -5.85
C ASN A 53 2.84 -0.19 -6.00
N SER A 54 3.98 0.30 -6.49
CA SER A 54 5.20 -0.50 -6.64
C SER A 54 6.41 0.20 -6.07
N MET A 55 7.26 -0.58 -5.40
CA MET A 55 8.49 -0.11 -4.77
C MET A 55 9.59 -1.17 -4.86
N THR A 56 10.82 -0.71 -5.08
CA THR A 56 11.99 -1.59 -5.01
C THR A 56 12.27 -2.03 -3.58
N ASP A 57 13.05 -3.11 -3.39
CA ASP A 57 13.52 -3.52 -2.07
C ASP A 57 14.20 -2.35 -1.33
N LEU A 58 15.03 -1.57 -2.04
CA LEU A 58 15.70 -0.40 -1.48
C LEU A 58 14.71 0.68 -1.02
N GLN A 59 13.66 0.95 -1.80
CA GLN A 59 12.63 1.93 -1.45
C GLN A 59 11.81 1.48 -0.24
N ILE A 60 11.42 0.20 -0.18
CA ILE A 60 10.69 -0.38 0.97
C ILE A 60 11.53 -0.29 2.24
N ASN A 61 12.82 -0.65 2.16
CA ASN A 61 13.73 -0.54 3.30
C ASN A 61 13.93 0.93 3.71
N ALA A 62 14.01 1.86 2.76
CA ALA A 62 14.16 3.29 3.06
C ALA A 62 12.97 3.88 3.83
N VAL A 63 11.76 3.35 3.60
CA VAL A 63 10.53 3.78 4.30
C VAL A 63 10.16 2.89 5.50
N ASN A 64 10.99 1.89 5.82
CA ASN A 64 10.71 0.87 6.83
C ASN A 64 9.35 0.16 6.62
N GLY A 65 8.96 -0.11 5.37
CA GLY A 65 7.65 -0.67 5.05
C GLY A 65 6.45 0.13 5.60
N TRP A 66 5.29 -0.53 5.66
CA TRP A 66 4.05 0.04 6.21
C TRP A 66 4.07 0.02 7.74
N SER A 67 3.27 0.90 8.36
CA SER A 67 2.98 0.84 9.80
C SER A 67 2.20 -0.42 10.16
N ASN A 68 2.55 -1.06 11.28
CA ASN A 68 1.82 -2.21 11.81
C ASN A 68 0.64 -1.82 12.72
N ARG A 69 0.32 -0.52 12.79
CA ARG A 69 -0.60 0.06 13.78
C ARG A 69 -1.98 0.39 13.21
N TYR A 70 -2.17 0.25 11.90
CA TYR A 70 -3.44 0.50 11.24
C TYR A 70 -4.34 -0.74 11.27
N TRP A 71 -5.13 -0.87 12.33
CA TRP A 71 -6.15 -1.90 12.48
C TRP A 71 -7.54 -1.31 12.19
N GLY A 72 -8.17 -1.78 11.12
CA GLY A 72 -9.39 -1.19 10.53
C GLY A 72 -9.09 -0.34 9.31
N TRP A 73 -10.13 0.06 8.57
CA TRP A 73 -9.96 0.75 7.29
C TRP A 73 -9.55 2.23 7.46
N GLY A 74 -8.46 2.62 6.80
CA GLY A 74 -8.13 4.00 6.45
C GLY A 74 -6.95 4.63 7.20
N GLY A 75 -6.11 5.32 6.43
CA GLY A 75 -5.01 6.16 6.89
C GLY A 75 -3.62 5.54 6.75
N GLU A 76 -3.52 4.24 6.49
CA GLU A 76 -2.30 3.49 6.21
C GLU A 76 -1.63 3.94 4.91
N ASP A 77 -2.41 4.25 3.88
CA ASP A 77 -1.88 4.79 2.62
C ASP A 77 -1.39 6.25 2.80
N ASP A 78 -2.14 7.06 3.54
CA ASP A 78 -1.74 8.42 3.89
C ASP A 78 -0.45 8.43 4.74
N ASP A 79 -0.28 7.44 5.61
CA ASP A 79 0.94 7.19 6.38
C ASP A 79 2.09 6.83 5.44
N MET A 80 1.89 5.87 4.52
CA MET A 80 2.90 5.49 3.54
C MET A 80 3.37 6.69 2.69
N TRP A 81 2.46 7.55 2.23
CA TRP A 81 2.84 8.79 1.54
C TRP A 81 3.77 9.67 2.38
N ARG A 82 3.47 9.84 3.67
CA ARG A 82 4.29 10.63 4.60
C ARG A 82 5.66 10.00 4.82
N ARG A 83 5.75 8.66 4.87
CA ARG A 83 7.02 7.93 4.96
C ARG A 83 7.88 8.12 3.71
N ILE A 84 7.30 7.94 2.52
CA ILE A 84 7.97 8.16 1.24
C ILE A 84 8.55 9.58 1.18
N THR A 85 7.74 10.58 1.52
CA THR A 85 8.17 11.98 1.55
C THR A 85 9.28 12.22 2.57
N ALA A 86 9.17 11.65 3.78
CA ALA A 86 10.17 11.79 4.84
C ALA A 86 11.49 11.07 4.53
N ALA A 87 11.46 10.04 3.68
CA ALA A 87 12.65 9.37 3.15
C ALA A 87 13.29 10.12 1.97
N GLY A 88 12.76 11.29 1.58
CA GLY A 88 13.28 12.09 0.46
C GLY A 88 12.90 11.55 -0.93
N LEU A 89 11.92 10.65 -1.00
CA LEU A 89 11.43 10.07 -2.25
C LEU A 89 10.18 10.81 -2.73
N ALA A 90 9.92 10.71 -4.03
CA ALA A 90 8.68 11.20 -4.65
C ALA A 90 7.86 10.02 -5.18
N VAL A 91 6.55 10.20 -5.34
CA VAL A 91 5.70 9.18 -5.98
C VAL A 91 5.44 9.56 -7.43
N TRP A 92 5.76 8.64 -8.33
CA TRP A 92 5.49 8.77 -9.76
C TRP A 92 4.16 8.13 -10.14
N ARG A 93 3.54 8.66 -11.18
CA ARG A 93 2.24 8.23 -11.70
C ARG A 93 2.25 8.26 -13.21
N TYR A 94 1.50 7.35 -13.82
CA TYR A 94 1.16 7.48 -15.23
C TYR A 94 0.15 8.61 -15.44
N PRO A 95 0.00 9.10 -16.68
CA PRO A 95 -1.14 9.92 -17.08
C PRO A 95 -2.48 9.22 -16.79
N VAL A 96 -3.54 10.01 -16.58
CA VAL A 96 -4.86 9.51 -16.21
C VAL A 96 -5.38 8.46 -17.20
N ASN A 97 -5.20 8.64 -18.51
CA ASN A 97 -5.66 7.71 -19.54
C ASN A 97 -4.97 6.33 -19.52
N ILE A 98 -3.82 6.22 -18.84
CA ILE A 98 -3.10 4.95 -18.65
C ILE A 98 -3.42 4.37 -17.26
N GLY A 99 -3.39 5.19 -16.21
CA GLY A 99 -3.61 4.75 -14.83
C GLY A 99 -5.07 4.52 -14.43
N ARG A 100 -5.94 4.08 -15.35
CA ARG A 100 -7.36 3.80 -15.06
C ARG A 100 -7.56 2.40 -14.51
N TYR A 101 -8.44 2.30 -13.52
CA TYR A 101 -8.82 1.05 -12.89
C TYR A 101 -10.34 0.89 -12.78
N LYS A 102 -10.78 -0.34 -12.98
CA LYS A 102 -12.11 -0.81 -12.62
C LYS A 102 -12.07 -1.39 -11.20
N MET A 103 -12.93 -0.90 -10.32
CA MET A 103 -13.12 -1.49 -9.00
C MET A 103 -14.26 -2.51 -9.04
N ILE A 104 -13.99 -3.73 -8.56
CA ILE A 104 -15.00 -4.76 -8.27
C ILE A 104 -15.77 -4.31 -7.03
N GLN A 105 -17.11 -4.35 -7.10
CA GLN A 105 -17.94 -3.87 -6.00
C GLN A 105 -17.83 -4.79 -4.79
N HIS A 106 -17.63 -4.20 -3.61
CA HIS A 106 -17.58 -4.91 -2.33
C HIS A 106 -18.31 -4.12 -1.24
N LYS A 107 -18.62 -4.80 -0.11
CA LYS A 107 -19.18 -4.14 1.07
C LYS A 107 -18.14 -3.23 1.71
N LYS A 108 -18.56 -2.07 2.20
CA LYS A 108 -17.66 -1.16 2.93
C LYS A 108 -17.14 -1.83 4.21
N GLN A 109 -15.86 -1.64 4.47
CA GLN A 109 -15.21 -2.13 5.68
C GLN A 109 -15.43 -1.17 6.85
N GLU A 110 -15.28 -1.69 8.05
CA GLU A 110 -15.30 -0.90 9.28
C GLU A 110 -14.08 0.02 9.34
N LYS A 111 -14.32 1.28 9.67
CA LYS A 111 -13.27 2.30 9.72
C LYS A 111 -12.54 2.25 11.05
N MET A 112 -11.25 2.55 11.01
CA MET A 112 -10.52 2.90 12.22
C MET A 112 -11.14 4.14 12.89
N GLU A 113 -11.16 4.14 14.23
CA GLU A 113 -11.49 5.29 15.06
C GLU A 113 -10.72 6.55 14.63
N LEU A 114 -11.46 7.64 14.35
CA LEU A 114 -10.88 8.85 13.75
C LEU A 114 -9.75 9.44 14.61
N SER A 115 -9.95 9.47 15.93
CA SER A 115 -8.97 10.00 16.87
C SER A 115 -7.67 9.17 16.91
N LYS A 116 -7.76 7.84 16.74
CA LYS A 116 -6.59 6.96 16.64
C LYS A 116 -5.85 7.21 15.32
N ARG A 117 -6.59 7.27 14.21
CA ARG A 117 -6.05 7.55 12.87
C ARG A 117 -5.27 8.87 12.83
N GLU A 118 -5.86 9.95 13.35
CA GLU A 118 -5.23 11.27 13.39
C GLU A 118 -3.96 11.30 14.24
N LYS A 119 -3.96 10.62 15.39
CA LYS A 119 -2.77 10.49 16.24
C LYS A 119 -1.63 9.78 15.51
N LEU A 120 -1.92 8.69 14.80
CA LEU A 120 -0.92 7.95 14.01
C LEU A 120 -0.36 8.82 12.87
N LEU A 121 -1.22 9.45 12.08
CA LEU A 121 -0.81 10.31 10.97
C LEU A 121 0.06 11.50 11.40
N LYS A 122 -0.17 12.04 12.60
CA LYS A 122 0.62 13.15 13.15
C LYS A 122 2.08 12.75 13.43
N ILE A 123 2.33 11.49 13.80
CA ILE A 123 3.68 11.00 14.14
C ILE A 123 4.37 10.25 12.99
N SER A 124 3.60 9.73 12.04
CA SER A 124 4.00 9.00 10.83
C SER A 124 5.42 9.31 10.30
N GLY A 125 5.57 10.37 9.51
CA GLY A 125 6.84 10.71 8.86
C GLY A 125 7.99 11.06 9.82
N LYS A 126 7.72 11.29 11.11
CA LYS A 126 8.76 11.54 12.12
C LYS A 126 9.24 10.25 12.80
N ASN A 127 8.37 9.25 12.90
CA ASN A 127 8.59 8.06 13.72
C ASN A 127 8.56 6.74 12.93
N TYR A 128 8.46 6.78 11.60
CA TYR A 128 8.32 5.59 10.76
C TYR A 128 9.46 4.58 10.92
N LYS A 129 10.66 5.03 11.35
CA LYS A 129 11.80 4.14 11.64
C LYS A 129 11.60 3.22 12.84
N ASN A 130 10.62 3.51 13.71
CA ASN A 130 10.33 2.77 14.93
C ASN A 130 9.04 1.93 14.84
N ASP A 131 8.39 1.91 13.68
CA ASP A 131 7.15 1.15 13.45
C ASP A 131 7.06 0.79 11.96
N GLY A 132 7.25 -0.49 11.65
CA GLY A 132 6.98 -1.05 10.33
C GLY A 132 7.67 -2.38 10.11
N LEU A 133 8.38 -2.54 8.99
CA LEU A 133 9.04 -3.79 8.62
C LEU A 133 10.00 -4.28 9.72
N SER A 134 10.76 -3.38 10.33
CA SER A 134 11.70 -3.68 11.41
C SER A 134 11.03 -4.16 12.71
N THR A 135 9.73 -3.94 12.86
CA THR A 135 8.94 -4.28 14.06
C THR A 135 7.77 -5.21 13.72
N LEU A 136 7.82 -5.86 12.55
CA LEU A 136 6.75 -6.75 12.09
C LEU A 136 6.83 -8.08 12.82
N GLU A 137 5.76 -8.43 13.53
CA GLU A 137 5.59 -9.72 14.20
C GLU A 137 4.43 -10.47 13.56
N TYR A 138 4.68 -11.71 13.13
CA TYR A 138 3.67 -12.59 12.57
C TYR A 138 4.10 -14.05 12.68
N ASN A 139 3.12 -14.96 12.68
CA ASN A 139 3.35 -16.40 12.59
C ASN A 139 2.80 -16.92 11.26
N LEU A 140 3.65 -17.53 10.44
CA LEU A 140 3.22 -18.24 9.24
C LEU A 140 2.57 -19.57 9.64
N LEU A 141 1.28 -19.72 9.33
CA LEU A 141 0.49 -20.90 9.68
C LEU A 141 0.46 -21.94 8.55
N ASP A 142 0.32 -21.48 7.30
CA ASP A 142 0.25 -22.36 6.13
C ASP A 142 0.83 -21.67 4.89
N THR A 143 1.39 -22.46 3.98
CA THR A 143 1.84 -22.02 2.65
C THR A 143 1.36 -23.02 1.61
N LYS A 144 0.55 -22.55 0.66
CA LYS A 144 -0.01 -23.40 -0.39
C LYS A 144 0.33 -22.85 -1.77
N LEU A 145 1.04 -23.66 -2.55
CA LEU A 145 1.33 -23.39 -3.94
C LEU A 145 0.14 -23.83 -4.80
N HIS A 146 -0.42 -22.89 -5.56
CA HIS A 146 -1.41 -23.16 -6.61
C HIS A 146 -0.78 -22.99 -7.99
N SER A 147 -1.50 -23.37 -9.04
CA SER A 147 -1.03 -23.23 -10.42
C SER A 147 -0.80 -21.77 -10.86
N LEU A 148 -1.51 -20.81 -10.26
CA LEU A 148 -1.50 -19.40 -10.67
C LEU A 148 -1.03 -18.43 -9.58
N TYR A 149 -0.96 -18.87 -8.32
CA TYR A 149 -0.61 -18.02 -7.18
C TYR A 149 -0.16 -18.87 -5.98
N THR A 150 0.44 -18.23 -4.98
CA THR A 150 0.77 -18.86 -3.70
C THR A 150 -0.02 -18.17 -2.61
N THR A 151 -0.65 -18.93 -1.71
CA THR A 151 -1.27 -18.36 -0.51
C THR A 151 -0.38 -18.55 0.71
N PHE A 152 -0.30 -17.50 1.52
CA PHE A 152 0.31 -17.53 2.84
C PHE A 152 -0.80 -17.25 3.86
N VAL A 153 -1.06 -18.18 4.76
CA VAL A 153 -1.98 -17.95 5.89
C VAL A 153 -1.13 -17.51 7.07
N VAL A 154 -1.36 -16.29 7.56
CA VAL A 154 -0.55 -15.66 8.60
C VAL A 154 -1.41 -15.24 9.79
N HIS A 155 -0.91 -15.48 11.00
CA HIS A 155 -1.45 -14.91 12.22
C HIS A 155 -0.65 -13.66 12.59
N ILE A 156 -1.29 -12.50 12.52
CA ILE A 156 -0.68 -11.18 12.71
C ILE A 156 -0.96 -10.59 14.10
N GLY A 157 -1.35 -11.45 15.05
CA GLY A 157 -1.76 -11.03 16.39
C GLY A 157 -3.23 -10.62 16.47
N SER A 158 -3.60 -10.04 17.62
CA SER A 158 -4.92 -9.50 17.89
C SER A 158 -4.81 -8.02 18.29
N ILE A 159 -5.89 -7.28 18.07
CA ILE A 159 -6.04 -5.95 18.63
C ILE A 159 -6.16 -6.14 20.15
N SER A 160 -5.09 -5.89 20.91
CA SER A 160 -5.22 -5.70 22.36
C SER A 160 -5.94 -4.38 22.59
N GLU A 161 -7.06 -4.41 23.32
CA GLU A 161 -7.81 -3.20 23.72
C GLU A 161 -6.94 -2.19 24.47
#